data_AF-A0A2A6CIC6-F1
#
_entry.id   AF-A0A2A6CIC6-F1
#
_cell.length_a   1.000
_cell.length_b   1.000
_cell.length_c   1.000
_cell.angle_alpha   90.00
_cell.angle_beta   90.00
_cell.angle_gamma   90.00
#
_symmetry.space_group_name_H-M   'P 1'
#
loop_
_entity.id
_entity.type
_entity.pdbx_description
1 polymer ?
#
loop_
_entity_poly.entity_id
_entity_poly.type
_entity_poly.pdbx_seq_one_letter_code
_entity_poly.pdbx_strand_id
1 'polypeptide(L)'
;MDTYAAVKLALNDASMYADKAKRAVWVGRPEESTPELTTASDQKAIEQLCAELNDGLLSQALIEGKILHHRHPQVKGDRRKRILKIAFTDKKTRDHFLSLIRSNRPSTVTRTPGNFVRRDLCPYELQLERKARMDAFTMNCKIGGLAYGVRDEKLIKFNGIPRPLPDGYESRPPRGYSDSSILNHTNPVINTSILIESNASLNESNVNSSSNILSSLSPMQSKPKENSSAKGSGMVVKA
;
A
#
# COMPACT_ATOMS: atom_id res chain seq x y z
N MET A 1 -1.29 -32.68 10.91
CA MET A 1 -0.87 -31.47 11.66
C MET A 1 -1.60 -31.50 12.98
N ASP A 2 -0.87 -31.64 14.08
CA ASP A 2 -1.45 -31.62 15.42
C ASP A 2 -2.03 -30.22 15.70
N THR A 3 -3.26 -30.13 16.21
CA THR A 3 -4.00 -28.88 16.45
C THR A 3 -3.20 -27.90 17.29
N TYR A 4 -2.45 -28.39 18.27
CA TYR A 4 -1.59 -27.57 19.12
C TYR A 4 -0.43 -26.93 18.33
N ALA A 5 0.19 -27.67 17.42
CA ALA A 5 1.27 -27.17 16.57
C ALA A 5 0.76 -26.07 15.61
N ALA A 6 -0.45 -26.24 15.07
CA ALA A 6 -1.08 -25.23 14.21
C ALA A 6 -1.40 -23.94 14.98
N VAL A 7 -1.93 -24.04 16.20
CA VAL A 7 -2.22 -22.87 17.05
C VAL A 7 -0.94 -22.13 17.45
N LYS A 8 0.11 -22.87 17.84
CA LYS A 8 1.41 -22.27 18.20
C LYS A 8 2.05 -21.54 17.02
N LEU A 9 1.94 -22.10 15.81
CA LEU A 9 2.40 -21.45 14.58
C LEU A 9 1.61 -20.15 14.33
N ALA A 10 0.29 -20.19 14.41
CA ALA A 10 -0.56 -19.02 14.19
C ALA A 10 -0.29 -17.88 15.19
N LEU A 11 -0.05 -18.20 16.47
CA LEU A 11 0.30 -17.20 17.49
C LEU A 11 1.68 -16.59 17.25
N ASN A 12 2.66 -17.39 16.85
CA ASN A 12 3.99 -16.89 16.47
C ASN A 12 3.93 -16.00 15.22
N ASP A 13 3.14 -16.38 14.23
CA ASP A 13 2.91 -15.56 13.06
C ASP A 13 2.28 -14.22 13.48
N ALA A 14 1.23 -14.24 14.31
CA ALA A 14 0.56 -13.04 14.78
C ALA A 14 1.51 -12.07 15.51
N SER A 15 2.40 -12.59 16.37
CA SER A 15 3.40 -11.75 17.06
C SER A 15 4.44 -11.18 16.08
N MET A 16 4.92 -11.99 15.14
CA MET A 16 5.80 -11.53 14.06
C MET A 16 5.17 -10.43 13.20
N TYR A 17 3.88 -10.58 12.86
CA TYR A 17 3.11 -9.58 12.12
C TYR A 17 3.00 -8.28 12.93
N ALA A 18 2.71 -8.37 14.23
CA ALA A 18 2.62 -7.21 15.11
C ALA A 18 3.94 -6.44 15.20
N ASP A 19 5.07 -7.14 15.33
CA ASP A 19 6.40 -6.52 15.41
C ASP A 19 6.84 -5.91 14.07
N LYS A 20 6.50 -6.55 12.95
CA LYS A 20 6.73 -5.99 11.60
C LYS A 20 5.86 -4.77 11.33
N ALA A 21 4.62 -4.76 11.81
CA ALA A 21 3.70 -3.62 11.66
C ALA A 21 4.21 -2.34 12.34
N LYS A 22 5.10 -2.46 13.33
CA LYS A 22 5.76 -1.35 14.03
C LYS A 22 7.13 -0.99 13.44
N ARG A 23 7.52 -1.57 12.30
CA ARG A 23 8.84 -1.35 11.69
C ARG A 23 8.76 -0.75 10.30
N ALA A 24 9.76 0.06 9.99
CA ALA A 24 10.11 0.51 8.65
C ALA A 24 11.47 -0.07 8.25
N VAL A 25 11.72 -0.11 6.95
CA VAL A 25 12.98 -0.54 6.35
C VAL A 25 13.45 0.54 5.41
N TRP A 26 14.70 0.94 5.58
CA TRP A 26 15.43 1.79 4.67
C TRP A 26 16.36 0.94 3.80
N VAL A 27 16.02 0.87 2.52
CA VAL A 27 16.72 0.11 1.49
C VAL A 27 17.72 1.02 0.78
N GLY A 28 18.88 0.48 0.41
CA GLY A 28 19.87 1.16 -0.43
C GLY A 28 20.91 1.99 0.33
N ARG A 29 20.66 2.33 1.60
CA ARG A 29 21.57 3.15 2.42
C ARG A 29 23.00 2.55 2.43
N PRO A 30 24.04 3.33 2.08
CA PRO A 30 25.42 2.86 2.07
C PRO A 30 25.87 2.41 3.46
N GLU A 31 26.86 1.52 3.49
CA GLU A 31 27.59 1.14 4.70
C GLU A 31 28.99 1.75 4.62
N GLU A 32 29.58 2.02 5.77
CA GLU A 32 30.95 2.51 5.88
C GLU A 32 31.94 1.33 5.86
N SER A 33 33.23 1.63 5.98
CA SER A 33 34.31 0.63 6.01
C SER A 33 34.21 -0.32 7.20
N THR A 34 33.74 0.15 8.36
CA THR A 34 33.58 -0.67 9.57
C THR A 34 32.14 -0.70 10.09
N PRO A 35 31.74 -1.73 10.85
CA PRO A 35 30.41 -1.81 11.47
C PRO A 35 30.11 -0.65 12.43
N GLU A 36 31.10 -0.17 13.17
CA GLU A 36 30.97 0.91 14.16
C GLU A 36 30.72 2.24 13.45
N LEU A 37 31.50 2.54 12.40
CA LEU A 37 31.30 3.70 11.56
C LEU A 37 29.95 3.66 10.85
N THR A 38 29.53 2.47 10.40
CA THR A 38 28.21 2.28 9.79
C THR A 38 27.09 2.60 10.78
N THR A 39 27.22 2.17 12.03
CA THR A 39 26.22 2.41 13.08
C THR A 39 26.14 3.89 13.44
N ALA A 40 27.29 4.56 13.59
CA ALA A 40 27.32 6.01 13.82
C ALA A 40 26.74 6.80 12.64
N SER A 41 27.07 6.40 11.41
CA SER A 41 26.51 6.97 10.17
C SER A 41 24.99 6.77 10.12
N ASP A 42 24.50 5.57 10.45
CA ASP A 42 23.06 5.25 10.51
C ASP A 42 22.32 6.13 11.51
N GLN A 43 22.83 6.26 12.73
CA GLN A 43 22.27 7.13 13.77
C GLN A 43 22.17 8.58 13.28
N LYS A 44 23.26 9.15 12.75
CA LYS A 44 23.28 10.52 12.21
C LYS A 44 22.27 10.71 11.08
N ALA A 45 22.08 9.71 10.24
CA ALA A 45 21.12 9.77 9.15
C ALA A 45 19.67 9.71 9.63
N ILE A 46 19.38 9.02 10.74
CA ILE A 46 18.05 9.01 11.35
C ILE A 46 17.77 10.35 12.02
N GLU A 47 18.75 10.94 12.71
CA GLU A 47 18.65 12.29 13.28
C GLU A 47 18.40 13.33 12.19
N GLN A 48 19.19 13.31 11.11
CA GLN A 48 19.00 14.20 9.97
C GLN A 48 17.63 13.99 9.32
N LEU A 49 17.20 12.74 9.17
CA LEU A 49 15.88 12.44 8.61
C LEU A 49 14.77 13.03 9.49
N CYS A 50 14.81 12.84 10.81
CA CYS A 50 13.80 13.40 11.71
C CYS A 50 13.79 14.93 11.68
N ALA A 51 14.97 15.57 11.59
CA ALA A 51 15.09 17.01 11.42
C ALA A 51 14.48 17.49 10.08
N GLU A 52 14.73 16.80 8.96
CA GLU A 52 14.14 17.12 7.66
C GLU A 52 12.62 16.91 7.62
N LEU A 53 12.09 15.99 8.41
CA LEU A 53 10.64 15.79 8.53
C LEU A 53 9.96 16.92 9.31
N ASN A 54 10.72 17.69 10.12
CA ASN A 54 10.24 18.83 10.92
C ASN A 54 8.99 18.52 11.75
N ASP A 55 8.97 17.35 12.39
CA ASP A 55 7.86 16.86 13.21
C ASP A 55 8.30 16.72 14.67
N GLY A 56 7.61 17.43 15.57
CA GLY A 56 7.95 17.47 16.99
C GLY A 56 7.76 16.12 17.69
N LEU A 57 6.76 15.33 17.28
CA LEU A 57 6.48 14.03 17.89
C LEU A 57 7.59 13.02 17.56
N LEU A 58 8.03 12.97 16.30
CA LEU A 58 9.11 12.09 15.86
C LEU A 58 10.46 12.51 16.45
N SER A 59 10.72 13.81 16.51
CA SER A 59 11.96 14.33 17.12
C SER A 59 12.02 13.98 18.61
N GLN A 60 10.92 14.16 19.34
CA GLN A 60 10.83 13.79 20.75
C GLN A 60 10.96 12.27 20.95
N ALA A 61 10.28 11.47 20.12
CA ALA A 61 10.37 10.01 20.18
C ALA A 61 11.80 9.50 19.91
N LEU A 62 12.57 10.17 19.05
CA LEU A 62 13.97 9.85 18.83
C LEU A 62 14.82 10.13 20.07
N ILE A 63 14.65 11.32 20.67
CA ILE A 63 15.39 11.75 21.89
C ILE A 63 15.10 10.81 23.07
N GLU A 64 13.84 10.38 23.21
CA GLU A 64 13.40 9.45 24.26
C GLU A 64 13.82 7.98 24.00
N GLY A 65 14.50 7.69 22.89
CA GLY A 65 14.92 6.33 22.55
C GLY A 65 13.78 5.41 22.12
N LYS A 66 12.62 5.96 21.75
CA LYS A 66 11.45 5.21 21.25
C LYS A 66 11.58 4.80 19.78
N ILE A 67 12.53 5.40 19.06
CA ILE A 67 12.90 5.02 17.70
C ILE A 67 14.25 4.31 17.77
N LEU A 68 14.23 3.00 17.52
CA LEU A 68 15.44 2.17 17.51
C LEU A 68 15.79 1.76 16.08
N HIS A 69 17.05 1.46 15.83
CA HIS A 69 17.47 1.01 14.51
C HIS A 69 18.60 -0.03 14.57
N HIS A 70 18.68 -0.87 13.55
CA HIS A 70 19.78 -1.81 13.37
C HIS A 70 19.88 -2.28 11.91
N ARG A 71 21.07 -2.73 11.50
CA ARG A 71 21.27 -3.36 10.20
C ARG A 71 20.83 -4.82 10.22
N HIS A 72 20.25 -5.28 9.11
CA HIS A 72 19.82 -6.68 8.97
C HIS A 72 20.38 -7.33 7.69
N PRO A 73 20.99 -8.54 7.78
CA PRO A 73 21.28 -9.31 9.01
C PRO A 73 22.34 -8.65 9.91
N GLN A 74 22.37 -9.02 11.20
CA GLN A 74 23.30 -8.41 12.17
C GLN A 74 24.76 -8.66 11.78
N VAL A 75 25.07 -9.88 11.34
CA VAL A 75 26.37 -10.24 10.77
C VAL A 75 26.30 -10.10 9.26
N LYS A 76 27.27 -9.39 8.68
CA LYS A 76 27.37 -9.20 7.23
C LYS A 76 27.87 -10.51 6.60
N GLY A 77 27.04 -11.16 5.80
CA GLY A 77 27.47 -12.22 4.87
C GLY A 77 27.93 -11.64 3.54
N ASP A 78 27.90 -12.45 2.47
CA ASP A 78 28.31 -12.04 1.10
C ASP A 78 27.43 -10.96 0.45
N ARG A 79 26.36 -10.52 1.11
CA ARG A 79 25.49 -9.48 0.57
C ARG A 79 26.22 -8.14 0.54
N ARG A 80 26.19 -7.49 -0.63
CA ARG A 80 26.86 -6.19 -0.86
C ARG A 80 26.42 -5.08 0.09
N LYS A 81 25.12 -5.01 0.46
CA LYS A 81 24.57 -3.98 1.35
C LYS A 81 23.42 -4.52 2.20
N ARG A 82 23.45 -4.27 3.50
CA ARG A 82 22.40 -4.63 4.47
C ARG A 82 21.32 -3.55 4.52
N ILE A 83 20.09 -3.97 4.75
CA ILE A 83 18.98 -3.04 4.98
C ILE A 83 19.08 -2.45 6.39
N LEU A 84 18.64 -1.21 6.57
CA LEU A 84 18.49 -0.59 7.88
C LEU A 84 17.04 -0.74 8.33
N LYS A 85 16.82 -1.45 9.45
CA LYS A 85 15.51 -1.57 10.08
C LYS A 85 15.34 -0.46 11.12
N ILE A 86 14.18 0.17 11.11
CA ILE A 86 13.79 1.21 12.06
C ILE A 86 12.55 0.71 12.79
N ALA A 87 12.63 0.61 14.12
CA ALA A 87 11.57 0.13 14.99
C ALA A 87 10.95 1.31 15.76
N PHE A 88 9.63 1.29 15.83
CA PHE A 88 8.82 2.27 16.53
C PHE A 88 8.05 1.58 17.66
N THR A 89 7.58 2.36 18.63
CA THR A 89 6.73 1.88 19.74
C THR A 89 5.40 1.32 19.24
N ASP A 90 4.83 1.96 18.22
CA ASP A 90 3.49 1.68 17.74
C ASP A 90 3.37 1.88 16.24
N LYS A 91 2.32 1.26 15.68
CA LYS A 91 2.02 1.29 14.25
C LYS A 91 1.69 2.72 13.76
N LYS A 92 1.04 3.54 14.59
CA LYS A 92 0.58 4.88 14.18
C LYS A 92 1.78 5.80 13.95
N THR A 93 2.75 5.80 14.86
CA THR A 93 4.00 6.55 14.73
C THR A 93 4.76 6.12 13.48
N ARG A 94 4.83 4.81 13.21
CA ARG A 94 5.44 4.28 11.98
C ARG A 94 4.70 4.73 10.71
N ASP A 95 3.37 4.68 10.71
CA ASP A 95 2.54 5.11 9.57
C ASP A 95 2.68 6.63 9.32
N HIS A 96 2.72 7.43 10.39
CA HIS A 96 2.97 8.89 10.36
C HIS A 96 4.34 9.21 9.77
N PHE A 97 5.40 8.57 10.27
CA PHE A 97 6.76 8.68 9.73
C PHE A 97 6.82 8.38 8.23
N LEU A 98 6.21 7.26 7.80
CA LEU A 98 6.16 6.93 6.37
C LEU A 98 5.33 7.93 5.56
N SER A 99 4.27 8.51 6.14
CA SER A 99 3.47 9.56 5.51
C SER A 99 4.32 10.81 5.23
N LEU A 100 5.05 11.29 6.24
CA LEU A 100 5.89 12.47 6.13
C LEU A 100 7.04 12.28 5.13
N ILE A 101 7.66 11.10 5.09
CA ILE A 101 8.67 10.79 4.06
C ILE A 101 8.07 10.89 2.65
N ARG A 102 6.83 10.43 2.47
CA ARG A 102 6.16 10.46 1.16
C ARG A 102 5.81 11.89 0.74
N SER A 103 5.32 12.73 1.66
CA SER A 103 4.94 14.11 1.38
C SER A 103 6.16 15.01 1.18
N ASN A 104 7.13 14.93 2.10
CA ASN A 104 8.23 15.89 2.17
C ASN A 104 9.40 15.50 1.25
N ARG A 105 9.48 14.21 0.87
CA ARG A 105 10.54 13.64 0.00
C ARG A 105 11.96 14.02 0.47
N PRO A 106 12.30 13.76 1.74
CA PRO A 106 13.53 14.23 2.36
C PRO A 106 14.77 13.86 1.54
N SER A 107 15.68 14.82 1.38
CA SER A 107 16.91 14.67 0.60
C SER A 107 17.78 13.55 1.14
N THR A 108 17.74 13.33 2.45
CA THR A 108 18.43 12.23 3.14
C THR A 108 18.05 10.86 2.56
N VAL A 109 16.79 10.69 2.13
CA VAL A 109 16.33 9.45 1.48
C VAL A 109 16.47 9.53 -0.04
N THR A 110 16.12 10.66 -0.65
CA THR A 110 15.90 10.75 -2.11
C THR A 110 17.15 11.10 -2.93
N ARG A 111 18.19 11.66 -2.31
CA ARG A 111 19.41 12.10 -3.01
C ARG A 111 20.17 10.96 -3.68
N THR A 112 20.17 9.77 -3.09
CA THR A 112 20.90 8.61 -3.63
C THR A 112 19.94 7.71 -4.41
N PRO A 113 20.21 7.43 -5.70
CA PRO A 113 19.40 6.51 -6.48
C PRO A 113 19.31 5.13 -5.82
N GLY A 114 18.11 4.54 -5.83
CA GLY A 114 17.85 3.24 -5.23
C GLY A 114 17.66 3.28 -3.70
N ASN A 115 17.75 4.44 -3.07
CA ASN A 115 17.38 4.60 -1.67
C ASN A 115 15.88 4.87 -1.53
N PHE A 116 15.24 4.13 -0.64
CA PHE A 116 13.84 4.37 -0.28
C PHE A 116 13.53 3.77 1.08
N VAL A 117 12.48 4.31 1.71
CA VAL A 117 11.96 3.82 2.99
C VAL A 117 10.56 3.24 2.74
N ARG A 118 10.30 2.08 3.33
CA ARG A 118 9.01 1.39 3.24
C ARG A 118 8.70 0.62 4.53
N ARG A 119 7.55 -0.05 4.57
CA ARG A 119 7.19 -0.99 5.64
C ARG A 119 8.15 -2.18 5.72
N ASP A 120 8.38 -2.70 6.92
CA ASP A 120 9.00 -4.04 7.09
C ASP A 120 7.94 -5.10 6.75
N LEU A 121 7.98 -5.56 5.51
CA LEU A 121 7.02 -6.49 4.95
C LEU A 121 7.28 -7.92 5.42
N CYS A 122 6.22 -8.67 5.69
CA CYS A 122 6.26 -10.09 6.02
C CYS A 122 6.64 -10.93 4.79
N PRO A 123 7.05 -12.21 4.94
CA PRO A 123 7.42 -13.04 3.79
C PRO A 123 6.33 -13.15 2.72
N TYR A 124 5.06 -13.33 3.12
CA TYR A 124 3.92 -13.38 2.21
C TYR A 124 3.68 -12.03 1.52
N GLU A 125 3.67 -10.96 2.31
CA GLU A 125 3.65 -9.56 1.88
C GLU A 125 4.72 -9.32 0.78
N LEU A 126 6.00 -9.67 1.03
CA LEU A 126 7.09 -9.57 0.04
C LEU A 126 6.84 -10.36 -1.26
N GLN A 127 6.11 -11.47 -1.22
CA GLN A 127 5.74 -12.22 -2.44
C GLN A 127 4.71 -11.44 -3.26
N LEU A 128 3.73 -10.81 -2.61
CA LEU A 128 2.78 -9.91 -3.25
C LEU A 128 3.51 -8.72 -3.88
N GLU A 129 4.47 -8.11 -3.18
CA GLU A 129 5.31 -7.03 -3.72
C GLU A 129 5.99 -7.44 -5.02
N ARG A 130 6.59 -8.64 -5.01
CA ARG A 130 7.33 -9.19 -6.13
C ARG A 130 6.42 -9.40 -7.34
N LYS A 131 5.23 -9.96 -7.11
CA LYS A 131 4.21 -10.12 -8.15
C LYS A 131 3.77 -8.77 -8.72
N ALA A 132 3.41 -7.83 -7.86
CA ALA A 132 3.01 -6.49 -8.30
C ALA A 132 4.12 -5.77 -9.09
N ARG A 133 5.40 -6.02 -8.78
CA ARG A 133 6.52 -5.47 -9.56
C ARG A 133 6.62 -6.09 -10.95
N MET A 134 6.34 -7.38 -11.09
CA MET A 134 6.23 -8.01 -12.42
C MET A 134 5.08 -7.42 -13.21
N ASP A 135 3.91 -7.29 -12.59
CA ASP A 135 2.74 -6.73 -13.25
C ASP A 135 3.01 -5.29 -13.73
N ALA A 136 3.64 -4.47 -12.87
CA ALA A 136 4.06 -3.11 -13.24
C ALA A 136 5.07 -3.11 -14.39
N PHE A 137 6.06 -4.00 -14.36
CA PHE A 137 7.06 -4.14 -15.40
C PHE A 137 6.41 -4.49 -16.75
N THR A 138 5.60 -5.55 -16.79
CA THR A 138 4.90 -6.00 -18.00
C THR A 138 4.00 -4.91 -18.57
N MET A 139 3.27 -4.19 -17.71
CA MET A 139 2.39 -3.10 -18.13
C MET A 139 3.16 -1.90 -18.68
N ASN A 140 4.31 -1.57 -18.06
CA ASN A 140 5.17 -0.48 -18.53
C ASN A 140 5.82 -0.81 -19.88
N CYS A 141 6.28 -2.05 -20.09
CA CYS A 141 6.79 -2.50 -21.39
C CYS A 141 5.71 -2.42 -22.47
N LYS A 142 4.48 -2.88 -22.17
CA LYS A 142 3.35 -2.81 -23.12
C LYS A 142 2.99 -1.38 -23.53
N ILE A 143 3.08 -0.42 -22.61
CA ILE A 143 2.78 0.99 -22.89
C ILE A 143 3.96 1.72 -23.54
N GLY A 144 5.18 1.18 -23.42
CA GLY A 144 6.40 1.90 -23.81
C GLY A 144 6.75 3.05 -22.86
N GLY A 145 6.26 3.02 -21.61
CA GLY A 145 6.47 4.10 -20.65
C GLY A 145 6.25 3.70 -19.19
N LEU A 146 6.88 4.41 -18.26
CA LEU A 146 6.74 4.26 -16.82
C LEU A 146 5.41 4.86 -16.35
N ALA A 147 4.33 4.11 -16.53
CA ALA A 147 2.96 4.44 -16.11
C ALA A 147 2.57 3.78 -14.78
N TYR A 148 3.20 2.67 -14.42
CA TYR A 148 2.87 1.85 -13.26
C TYR A 148 4.06 1.68 -12.32
N GLY A 149 3.74 1.53 -11.04
CA GLY A 149 4.69 1.23 -9.98
C GLY A 149 4.06 0.37 -8.89
N VAL A 150 4.81 0.13 -7.81
CA VAL A 150 4.33 -0.67 -6.67
C VAL A 150 4.38 0.15 -5.40
N ARG A 151 3.33 0.04 -4.58
CA ARG A 151 3.22 0.66 -3.26
C ARG A 151 2.45 -0.26 -2.32
N ASP A 152 3.02 -0.53 -1.14
CA ASP A 152 2.37 -1.34 -0.10
C ASP A 152 1.78 -2.66 -0.66
N GLU A 153 2.60 -3.43 -1.39
CA GLU A 153 2.21 -4.68 -2.08
C GLU A 153 1.27 -4.55 -3.28
N LYS A 154 0.84 -3.34 -3.61
CA LYS A 154 -0.18 -3.10 -4.63
C LYS A 154 0.39 -2.41 -5.85
N LEU A 155 -0.10 -2.82 -7.02
CA LEU A 155 0.12 -2.11 -8.27
C LEU A 155 -0.58 -0.75 -8.20
N ILE A 156 0.13 0.32 -8.57
CA ILE A 156 -0.41 1.67 -8.67
C ILE A 156 -0.15 2.23 -10.06
N LYS A 157 -1.07 3.06 -10.54
CA LYS A 157 -0.87 3.89 -11.73
C LYS A 157 -0.38 5.27 -11.30
N PHE A 158 0.65 5.78 -11.97
CA PHE A 158 1.09 7.15 -11.76
C PHE A 158 0.13 8.12 -12.44
N ASN A 159 -0.03 9.30 -11.85
CA ASN A 159 -0.79 10.38 -12.46
C ASN A 159 0.08 11.07 -13.53
N GLY A 160 -0.57 11.53 -14.60
CA GLY A 160 0.07 12.28 -15.68
C GLY A 160 0.59 11.40 -16.82
N ILE A 161 1.42 12.01 -17.67
CA ILE A 161 1.98 11.38 -18.87
C ILE A 161 3.04 10.35 -18.43
N PRO A 162 2.99 9.10 -18.94
CA PRO A 162 4.02 8.10 -18.67
C PRO A 162 5.41 8.64 -19.02
N ARG A 163 6.36 8.51 -18.09
CA ARG A 163 7.75 8.88 -18.37
C ARG A 163 8.37 7.86 -19.35
N PRO A 164 9.38 8.23 -20.14
CA PRO A 164 10.07 7.28 -21.00
C PRO A 164 10.66 6.12 -20.19
N LEU A 165 10.72 4.94 -20.79
CA LEU A 165 11.42 3.80 -20.21
C LEU A 165 12.93 4.07 -20.19
N PRO A 166 13.64 3.66 -19.12
CA PRO A 166 15.10 3.64 -19.11
C PRO A 166 15.68 2.72 -20.20
N ASP A 167 16.91 2.97 -20.62
CA ASP A 167 17.61 2.11 -21.59
C ASP A 167 17.72 0.67 -21.10
N GLY A 168 17.33 -0.27 -21.96
CA GLY A 168 17.33 -1.70 -21.64
C GLY A 168 16.35 -2.09 -20.54
N TYR A 169 15.29 -1.30 -20.30
CA TYR A 169 14.25 -1.65 -19.33
C TYR A 169 13.63 -3.02 -19.66
N GLU A 170 13.22 -3.23 -20.91
CA GLU A 170 12.55 -4.46 -21.35
C GLU A 170 13.38 -5.73 -21.17
N SER A 171 14.72 -5.62 -21.19
CA SER A 171 15.65 -6.73 -20.98
C SER A 171 16.10 -6.90 -19.53
N ARG A 172 15.56 -6.10 -18.60
CA ARG A 172 15.94 -6.09 -17.18
C ARG A 172 14.71 -6.29 -16.29
N PRO A 173 14.18 -7.51 -16.19
CA PRO A 173 13.09 -7.80 -15.28
C PRO A 173 13.49 -7.51 -13.83
N PRO A 174 12.54 -7.09 -12.96
CA PRO A 174 12.86 -6.86 -11.56
C PRO A 174 13.49 -8.08 -10.87
N ARG A 175 14.50 -7.82 -10.03
CA ARG A 175 15.30 -8.85 -9.35
C ARG A 175 14.44 -9.93 -8.69
N GLY A 176 14.85 -11.19 -8.86
CA GLY A 176 14.17 -12.35 -8.30
C GLY A 176 13.23 -13.07 -9.28
N TYR A 177 13.15 -12.58 -10.52
CA TYR A 177 12.47 -13.26 -11.63
C TYR A 177 13.50 -13.54 -12.73
N SER A 178 13.77 -14.82 -12.98
CA SER A 178 14.53 -15.27 -14.15
C SER A 178 13.59 -15.43 -15.35
N ASP A 179 14.15 -15.33 -16.57
CA ASP A 179 13.42 -15.36 -17.86
C ASP A 179 12.38 -16.48 -18.00
N SER A 180 12.61 -17.62 -17.33
CA SER A 180 11.68 -18.76 -17.29
C SER A 180 10.30 -18.46 -16.68
N SER A 181 10.18 -17.39 -15.88
CA SER A 181 8.89 -16.94 -15.31
C SER A 181 8.16 -15.90 -16.17
N ILE A 182 8.87 -15.27 -17.12
CA ILE A 182 8.36 -14.25 -18.03
C ILE A 182 7.54 -14.90 -19.16
N LEU A 183 7.94 -16.10 -19.60
CA LEU A 183 7.20 -16.86 -20.62
C LEU A 183 5.78 -17.27 -20.19
N ASN A 184 5.52 -17.41 -18.89
CA ASN A 184 4.22 -17.87 -18.37
C ASN A 184 3.19 -16.73 -18.18
N HIS A 185 3.58 -15.46 -18.30
CA HIS A 185 2.66 -14.31 -18.17
C HIS A 185 2.06 -13.84 -19.50
N THR A 186 2.26 -14.59 -20.59
CA THR A 186 1.57 -14.35 -21.87
C THR A 186 0.08 -14.65 -21.84
N ASN A 187 -0.46 -15.20 -20.74
CA ASN A 187 -1.90 -15.30 -20.49
C ASN A 187 -2.29 -14.79 -19.10
N PRO A 188 -2.67 -13.51 -18.94
CA PRO A 188 -3.25 -13.03 -17.69
C PRO A 188 -4.76 -13.29 -17.71
N VAL A 189 -5.24 -14.17 -16.84
CA VAL A 189 -6.62 -14.07 -16.35
C VAL A 189 -6.65 -12.85 -15.43
N ILE A 190 -7.14 -11.73 -15.96
CA ILE A 190 -7.31 -10.47 -15.23
C ILE A 190 -8.53 -10.62 -14.32
N ASN A 191 -8.34 -10.70 -13.01
CA ASN A 191 -9.43 -10.50 -12.05
C ASN A 191 -9.63 -9.00 -11.84
N THR A 192 -10.52 -8.41 -12.65
CA THR A 192 -10.84 -6.98 -12.69
C THR A 192 -11.79 -6.53 -11.56
N SER A 193 -12.01 -7.32 -10.52
CA SER A 193 -13.07 -7.09 -9.53
C SER A 193 -12.75 -6.10 -8.40
N ILE A 194 -11.65 -5.33 -8.47
CA ILE A 194 -11.32 -4.32 -7.44
C ILE A 194 -10.90 -2.99 -8.09
N LEU A 195 -11.79 -2.39 -8.88
CA LEU A 195 -11.54 -1.05 -9.45
C LEU A 195 -12.76 -0.14 -9.54
N ILE A 196 -13.83 -0.38 -8.77
CA ILE A 196 -14.92 0.60 -8.65
C ILE A 196 -15.39 0.61 -7.20
N GLU A 197 -15.02 1.66 -6.46
CA GLU A 197 -15.81 2.29 -5.40
C GLU A 197 -14.98 3.41 -4.78
N SER A 198 -14.87 4.53 -5.50
CA SER A 198 -14.60 5.86 -4.96
C SER A 198 -14.73 6.85 -6.13
N ASN A 199 -15.79 7.65 -6.08
CA ASN A 199 -16.15 8.77 -6.97
C ASN A 199 -17.28 8.48 -7.97
N ALA A 200 -18.50 8.41 -7.47
CA ALA A 200 -19.69 8.97 -8.14
C ALA A 200 -20.81 9.15 -7.11
N SER A 201 -20.76 10.24 -6.35
CA SER A 201 -21.96 10.88 -5.81
C SER A 201 -22.00 12.29 -6.39
N LEU A 202 -23.20 12.73 -6.79
CA LEU A 202 -23.54 13.93 -7.59
C LEU A 202 -23.58 13.71 -9.11
N ASN A 203 -24.67 13.11 -9.60
CA ASN A 203 -25.71 13.89 -10.31
C ASN A 203 -26.93 13.02 -10.58
N GLU A 204 -28.08 13.43 -10.05
CA GLU A 204 -29.38 12.98 -10.53
C GLU A 204 -29.58 13.52 -11.95
N SER A 205 -29.91 12.63 -12.88
CA SER A 205 -31.09 12.71 -13.76
C SER A 205 -30.89 11.86 -15.00
N ASN A 206 -32.02 11.30 -15.45
CA ASN A 206 -32.30 10.83 -16.81
C ASN A 206 -32.13 9.32 -17.12
N VAL A 207 -33.20 8.57 -16.81
CA VAL A 207 -34.03 7.84 -17.78
C VAL A 207 -33.30 6.96 -18.81
N ASN A 208 -33.27 5.64 -18.56
CA ASN A 208 -33.82 4.58 -19.43
C ASN A 208 -33.22 3.21 -19.08
N SER A 209 -33.89 2.45 -18.22
CA SER A 209 -33.67 1.01 -18.07
C SER A 209 -34.63 0.26 -18.99
N SER A 210 -34.10 -0.36 -20.05
CA SER A 210 -34.80 -1.37 -20.83
C SER A 210 -34.08 -2.70 -20.65
N SER A 211 -34.53 -3.51 -19.69
CA SER A 211 -34.24 -4.95 -19.65
C SER A 211 -35.54 -5.70 -19.90
N ASN A 212 -35.65 -6.24 -21.11
CA ASN A 212 -36.67 -7.18 -21.53
C ASN A 212 -36.67 -8.41 -20.61
N ILE A 213 -37.77 -8.61 -19.90
CA ILE A 213 -38.15 -9.93 -19.36
C ILE A 213 -39.49 -10.27 -20.03
N LEU A 214 -39.46 -11.27 -20.90
CA LEU A 214 -40.62 -11.80 -21.60
C LEU A 214 -41.16 -13.02 -20.85
N SER A 215 -42.49 -13.15 -20.86
CA SER A 215 -43.33 -14.29 -20.47
C SER A 215 -43.58 -14.45 -18.97
N SER A 216 -44.80 -14.68 -18.48
CA SER A 216 -46.11 -14.85 -19.11
C SER A 216 -47.16 -14.90 -17.98
N LEU A 217 -48.35 -14.37 -18.26
CA LEU A 217 -49.69 -14.80 -17.83
C LEU A 217 -50.63 -13.63 -17.52
N SER A 218 -51.85 -13.85 -17.98
CA SER A 218 -52.85 -12.89 -18.44
C SER A 218 -53.65 -12.18 -17.34
N PRO A 219 -54.44 -11.14 -17.71
CA PRO A 219 -55.07 -10.19 -16.81
C PRO A 219 -56.53 -10.55 -16.51
N MET A 220 -57.12 -9.94 -15.48
CA MET A 220 -58.36 -9.14 -15.60
C MET A 220 -58.95 -8.77 -14.24
N GLN A 221 -59.24 -7.47 -14.10
CA GLN A 221 -60.48 -6.86 -13.58
C GLN A 221 -60.93 -7.23 -12.14
N SER A 222 -61.37 -6.33 -11.26
CA SER A 222 -61.85 -4.96 -11.42
C SER A 222 -62.24 -4.34 -10.05
N LYS A 223 -62.17 -2.99 -10.01
CA LYS A 223 -63.14 -2.06 -9.41
C LYS A 223 -63.19 -1.82 -7.88
N PRO A 224 -63.75 -0.65 -7.47
CA PRO A 224 -63.13 0.24 -6.49
C PRO A 224 -64.04 0.61 -5.29
N LYS A 225 -63.52 1.53 -4.47
CA LYS A 225 -64.19 2.44 -3.51
C LYS A 225 -64.76 1.81 -2.25
N GLU A 226 -64.33 2.32 -1.10
CA GLU A 226 -65.18 3.27 -0.36
C GLU A 226 -64.37 4.16 0.59
N ASN A 227 -64.83 5.41 0.67
CA ASN A 227 -64.34 6.48 1.52
C ASN A 227 -64.83 6.29 2.96
N SER A 228 -64.06 6.74 3.94
CA SER A 228 -64.66 7.46 5.06
C SER A 228 -63.76 8.59 5.55
N SER A 229 -64.38 9.75 5.66
CA SER A 229 -63.83 11.01 6.15
C SER A 229 -64.34 11.23 7.57
N ALA A 230 -63.49 11.75 8.46
CA ALA A 230 -63.88 12.53 9.63
C ALA A 230 -62.71 13.48 9.94
N LYS A 231 -62.75 14.77 9.56
CA LYS A 231 -63.28 15.92 10.33
C LYS A 231 -62.78 15.94 11.78
N GLY A 232 -61.79 16.77 12.08
CA GLY A 232 -61.96 18.10 12.73
C GLY A 232 -61.35 18.00 14.14
N SER A 233 -60.80 18.98 14.82
CA SER A 233 -60.72 20.45 14.77
C SER A 233 -59.49 20.78 15.63
N GLY A 234 -58.54 21.63 15.23
CA GLY A 234 -58.66 23.09 15.38
C GLY A 234 -58.56 23.54 16.84
N MET A 235 -57.35 23.89 17.31
CA MET A 235 -57.17 24.95 18.33
C MET A 235 -55.79 25.64 18.17
N VAL A 236 -55.86 26.86 17.64
CA VAL A 236 -54.88 27.96 17.75
C VAL A 236 -55.37 28.77 18.98
N VAL A 237 -54.58 29.39 19.86
CA VAL A 237 -53.94 30.71 19.69
C VAL A 237 -53.06 31.02 20.92
N LYS A 238 -51.83 31.46 20.66
CA LYS A 238 -51.25 32.74 21.10
C LYS A 238 -50.52 33.29 19.87
N ALA A 239 -50.74 34.49 19.36
CA ALA A 239 -51.46 35.66 19.84
C ALA A 239 -52.37 36.22 18.73
#